data_AF-A0A2N9VSA6-F1
#
_entry.id   AF-A0A2N9VSA6-F1
#
_cell.length_a   1.000
_cell.length_b   1.000
_cell.length_c   1.000
_cell.angle_alpha   90.00
_cell.angle_beta   90.00
_cell.angle_gamma   90.00
#
_symmetry.space_group_name_H-M   'P 1'
#
loop_
_entity.id
_entity.type
_entity.pdbx_description
1 polymer ?
#
loop_
_entity_poly.entity_id
_entity_poly.type
_entity_poly.pdbx_seq_one_letter_code
_entity_poly.pdbx_strand_id
1 'polypeptide(L)'
;MPKSLIIGAFRQAFVNGTSFIEELYASGKIYQALIARCIAEEVGLVFEDIPADVRVVLPTGSDLVALRDIRHTVVLTPDDTTLIYMVPTMSDIEVIKRNLPESPNIAARLRVTTPSVLAGFLRSSHEKNLVDGAIRMVEMTNSEHSARIVATGKQGAAIGVLIASCLFTLVLNPQLLWLLLHVLFSLFFSACILLRLFARNNIGNVEGRSIQTFSPADLPTYSVMIALYQEADVIPQLVTAMMKLNWPRSKLEVLFLCEADDCATIAALQAEILLPCFRIIPVPCAHPRTKPKALNYGLQLAKGDLVVVYDAEDRPHPDQLLEAWRRFTTSGENLGCVQAPLVIVNAYEGWLARLFAFEYAVHFRGILPWLARNGFVLPLGGSSNHFRRDCLETTVGGWDPFNVTEDAELGTRLARHGLQVDMLSLPTFEDAPVDAGVWLRQRTRWLKGWMQTWLVEMRHPVRLLNQLGIQRFVVYHLLATGMIVSALLYPMMLVFVALSACYLAFADTTATQPVLLIIDLLNILMGYVSFHALGSRALKREKMPGLVLPWIPLYWLMISAAAWRSLWQLHNAPFLWEKTPHRPAKTRVVANQ
;
A
#
# COMPACT_ATOMS: atom_id res chain seq x y z
N MET A 1 27.89 -22.91 -22.39
CA MET A 1 27.69 -22.43 -21.00
C MET A 1 28.50 -23.28 -20.03
N PRO A 2 28.97 -22.76 -18.88
CA PRO A 2 29.67 -23.56 -17.87
C PRO A 2 28.80 -24.71 -17.32
N LYS A 3 29.33 -25.94 -17.35
CA LYS A 3 28.62 -27.16 -16.90
C LYS A 3 28.11 -27.06 -15.46
N SER A 4 28.87 -26.41 -14.58
CA SER A 4 28.51 -26.21 -13.17
C SER A 4 27.24 -25.38 -12.99
N LEU A 5 27.03 -24.35 -13.81
CA LEU A 5 25.85 -23.49 -13.75
C LEU A 5 24.59 -24.23 -14.23
N ILE A 6 24.73 -25.03 -15.29
CA ILE A 6 23.65 -25.89 -15.80
C ILE A 6 23.21 -26.90 -14.74
N ILE A 7 24.17 -27.63 -14.14
CA ILE A 7 23.87 -28.61 -13.08
C ILE A 7 23.23 -27.92 -11.88
N GLY A 8 23.69 -26.73 -11.52
CA GLY A 8 23.11 -25.92 -10.45
C GLY A 8 21.64 -25.57 -10.71
N ALA A 9 21.33 -25.03 -11.89
CA ALA A 9 19.96 -24.69 -12.29
C ALA A 9 19.05 -25.93 -12.32
N PHE A 10 19.55 -27.06 -12.83
CA PHE A 10 18.78 -28.32 -12.85
C PHE A 10 18.46 -28.83 -11.44
N ARG A 11 19.42 -28.80 -10.51
CA ARG A 11 19.16 -29.15 -9.11
C ARG A 11 18.15 -28.21 -8.47
N GLN A 12 18.28 -26.92 -8.74
CA GLN A 12 17.40 -25.90 -8.16
C GLN A 12 15.97 -26.05 -8.68
N ALA A 13 15.79 -26.47 -9.94
CA ALA A 13 14.48 -26.69 -10.54
C ALA A 13 13.69 -27.78 -9.77
N PHE A 14 14.38 -28.85 -9.36
CA PHE A 14 13.77 -29.90 -8.54
C PHE A 14 13.43 -29.39 -7.13
N VAL A 15 14.34 -28.65 -6.49
CA VAL A 15 14.12 -28.10 -5.13
C VAL A 15 12.95 -27.11 -5.11
N ASN A 16 12.88 -26.24 -6.12
CA ASN A 16 11.88 -25.18 -6.21
C ASN A 16 10.60 -25.61 -6.91
N GLY A 17 10.53 -26.81 -7.50
CA GLY A 17 9.36 -27.23 -8.29
C GLY A 17 9.10 -26.32 -9.49
N THR A 18 10.16 -25.79 -10.10
CA THR A 18 10.12 -24.88 -11.27
C THR A 18 10.74 -25.55 -12.49
N SER A 19 10.59 -24.95 -13.67
CA SER A 19 11.25 -25.48 -14.87
C SER A 19 12.75 -25.16 -14.86
N PHE A 20 13.54 -26.05 -15.46
CA PHE A 20 14.98 -25.84 -15.64
C PHE A 20 15.31 -24.52 -16.36
N ILE A 21 14.52 -24.14 -17.36
CA ILE A 21 14.70 -22.88 -18.11
C ILE A 21 14.46 -21.67 -17.22
N GLU A 22 13.44 -21.70 -16.36
CA GLU A 22 13.17 -20.60 -15.43
C GLU A 22 14.31 -20.44 -14.42
N GLU A 23 14.89 -21.53 -13.91
CA GLU A 23 16.06 -21.46 -13.03
C GLU A 23 17.31 -20.93 -13.73
N LEU A 24 17.51 -21.25 -15.01
CA LEU A 24 18.59 -20.67 -15.80
C LEU A 24 18.44 -19.14 -15.88
N TYR A 25 17.25 -18.66 -16.25
CA TYR A 25 16.97 -17.22 -16.32
C TYR A 25 17.06 -16.53 -14.95
N ALA A 26 16.57 -17.18 -13.89
CA ALA A 26 16.57 -16.63 -12.53
C ALA A 26 17.97 -16.59 -11.89
N SER A 27 18.90 -17.44 -12.33
CA SER A 27 20.23 -17.56 -11.72
C SER A 27 21.05 -16.26 -11.74
N GLY A 28 20.85 -15.41 -12.76
CA GLY A 28 21.63 -14.18 -12.98
C GLY A 28 23.10 -14.40 -13.32
N LYS A 29 23.54 -15.66 -13.39
CA LYS A 29 24.92 -16.03 -13.69
C LYS A 29 25.17 -16.23 -15.19
N ILE A 30 24.11 -16.23 -15.99
CA ILE A 30 24.13 -16.43 -17.43
C ILE A 30 23.28 -15.34 -18.08
N TYR A 31 23.82 -14.67 -19.10
CA TYR A 31 23.09 -13.67 -19.87
C TYR A 31 21.88 -14.30 -20.57
N GLN A 32 20.72 -13.64 -20.50
CA GLN A 32 19.48 -14.15 -21.09
C GLN A 32 19.63 -14.43 -22.60
N ALA A 33 20.35 -13.56 -23.33
CA ALA A 33 20.61 -13.73 -24.75
C ALA A 33 21.39 -15.02 -25.06
N LEU A 34 22.30 -15.45 -24.18
CA LEU A 34 23.03 -16.71 -24.36
C LEU A 34 22.12 -17.91 -24.16
N ILE A 35 21.22 -17.86 -23.17
CA ILE A 35 20.22 -18.92 -22.93
C ILE A 35 19.31 -19.04 -24.16
N ALA A 36 18.76 -17.91 -24.62
CA ALA A 36 17.87 -17.86 -25.77
C ALA A 36 18.54 -18.33 -27.07
N ARG A 37 19.81 -17.96 -27.31
CA ARG A 37 20.60 -18.45 -28.46
C ARG A 37 20.78 -19.96 -28.42
N CYS A 38 21.18 -20.53 -27.28
CA CYS A 38 21.32 -21.98 -27.17
C CYS A 38 19.99 -22.71 -27.36
N ILE A 39 18.88 -22.15 -26.88
CA ILE A 39 17.54 -22.71 -27.15
C ILE A 39 17.25 -22.66 -28.65
N ALA A 40 17.51 -21.53 -29.30
CA ALA A 40 17.28 -21.35 -30.74
C ALA A 40 18.09 -22.35 -31.58
N GLU A 41 19.38 -22.52 -31.28
CA GLU A 41 20.26 -23.50 -31.92
C GLU A 41 19.74 -24.93 -31.74
N GLU A 42 19.31 -25.29 -30.53
CA GLU A 42 18.82 -26.64 -30.20
C GLU A 42 17.52 -27.01 -30.93
N VAL A 43 16.67 -26.03 -31.23
CA VAL A 43 15.40 -26.24 -31.95
C VAL A 43 15.47 -25.93 -33.45
N GLY A 44 16.62 -25.46 -33.95
CA GLY A 44 16.81 -25.08 -35.35
C GLY A 44 16.10 -23.77 -35.76
N LEU A 45 15.96 -22.82 -34.83
CA LEU A 45 15.37 -21.50 -35.06
C LEU A 45 16.40 -20.37 -34.98
N VAL A 46 16.03 -19.20 -35.49
CA VAL A 46 16.85 -17.99 -35.40
C VAL A 46 16.59 -17.27 -34.08
N PHE A 47 17.66 -16.94 -33.36
CA PHE A 47 17.60 -15.99 -32.25
C PHE A 47 17.65 -14.55 -32.78
N GLU A 48 16.66 -13.75 -32.43
CA GLU A 48 16.53 -12.38 -32.91
C GLU A 48 15.84 -11.50 -31.86
N ASP A 49 16.32 -10.26 -31.70
CA ASP A 49 15.60 -9.24 -30.93
C ASP A 49 14.44 -8.70 -31.77
N ILE A 50 13.39 -8.19 -31.10
CA ILE A 50 12.22 -7.67 -31.79
C ILE A 50 12.54 -6.26 -32.31
N PRO A 51 12.47 -6.00 -33.63
CA PRO A 51 12.72 -4.67 -34.17
C PRO A 51 11.66 -3.67 -33.72
N ALA A 52 12.03 -2.38 -33.60
CA ALA A 52 11.14 -1.36 -33.06
C ALA A 52 10.03 -0.91 -34.03
N ASP A 53 10.20 -1.16 -35.33
CA ASP A 53 9.33 -0.74 -36.43
C ASP A 53 8.26 -1.78 -36.81
N VAL A 54 8.21 -2.92 -36.12
CA VAL A 54 7.19 -3.95 -36.35
C VAL A 54 5.87 -3.63 -35.65
N ARG A 55 4.77 -4.00 -36.28
CA ARG A 55 3.42 -3.81 -35.74
C ARG A 55 2.92 -5.09 -35.06
N VAL A 56 2.43 -4.99 -33.82
CA VAL A 56 1.80 -6.13 -33.14
C VAL A 56 0.46 -6.47 -33.80
N VAL A 57 0.30 -7.74 -34.15
CA VAL A 57 -0.94 -8.34 -34.63
C VAL A 57 -1.63 -9.11 -33.49
N LEU A 58 -0.86 -9.89 -32.73
CA LEU A 58 -1.32 -10.61 -31.54
C LEU A 58 -0.29 -10.50 -30.41
N PRO A 59 -0.72 -10.37 -29.14
CA PRO A 59 -2.10 -10.28 -28.67
C PRO A 59 -2.80 -8.97 -29.07
N THR A 60 -4.13 -8.96 -29.01
CA THR A 60 -4.91 -7.73 -29.25
C THR A 60 -5.11 -6.96 -27.95
N GLY A 61 -5.47 -5.68 -28.06
CA GLY A 61 -5.64 -4.81 -26.90
C GLY A 61 -6.70 -5.24 -25.87
N SER A 62 -7.60 -6.17 -26.19
CA SER A 62 -8.56 -6.75 -25.23
C SER A 62 -7.93 -7.77 -24.27
N ASP A 63 -6.71 -8.26 -24.57
CA ASP A 63 -6.05 -9.34 -23.82
C ASP A 63 -5.06 -8.81 -22.76
N LEU A 64 -5.26 -7.59 -22.24
CA LEU A 64 -4.34 -6.93 -21.30
C LEU A 64 -4.04 -7.79 -20.06
N VAL A 65 -5.04 -8.52 -19.55
CA VAL A 65 -4.90 -9.44 -18.41
C VAL A 65 -3.95 -10.60 -18.74
N ALA A 66 -3.87 -11.00 -20.02
CA ALA A 66 -2.99 -12.07 -20.48
C ALA A 66 -1.56 -11.61 -20.79
N LEU A 67 -1.28 -10.30 -20.96
CA LEU A 67 0.06 -9.80 -21.34
C LEU A 67 1.19 -10.32 -20.43
N ARG A 68 0.89 -10.57 -19.16
CA ARG A 68 1.83 -11.12 -18.17
C ARG A 68 2.26 -12.56 -18.44
N ASP A 69 1.35 -13.37 -19.00
CA ASP A 69 1.51 -14.81 -19.22
C ASP A 69 1.91 -15.13 -20.68
N ILE A 70 1.86 -14.13 -21.54
CA ILE A 70 2.19 -14.27 -22.96
C ILE A 70 3.67 -14.52 -23.16
N ARG A 71 3.96 -15.68 -23.77
CA ARG A 71 5.30 -16.13 -24.16
C ARG A 71 5.56 -16.00 -25.65
N HIS A 72 4.62 -15.50 -26.44
CA HIS A 72 4.82 -15.29 -27.87
C HIS A 72 4.01 -14.10 -28.39
N THR A 73 4.48 -13.47 -29.46
CA THR A 73 3.76 -12.39 -30.14
C THR A 73 3.86 -12.58 -31.64
N VAL A 74 2.80 -12.21 -32.34
CA VAL A 74 2.77 -12.18 -33.80
C VAL A 74 2.90 -10.73 -34.23
N VAL A 75 3.89 -10.45 -35.08
CA VAL A 75 4.17 -9.11 -35.58
C VAL A 75 4.13 -9.09 -37.10
N LEU A 76 3.77 -7.93 -37.65
CA LEU A 76 3.85 -7.61 -39.07
C LEU A 76 5.03 -6.67 -39.28
N THR A 77 5.96 -7.06 -40.15
CA THR A 77 7.13 -6.27 -40.52
C THR A 77 6.78 -5.22 -41.59
N PRO A 78 7.66 -4.24 -41.86
CA PRO A 78 7.43 -3.23 -42.90
C PRO A 78 7.27 -3.78 -44.32
N ASP A 79 7.82 -4.98 -44.59
CA ASP A 79 7.70 -5.72 -45.85
C ASP A 79 6.45 -6.62 -45.91
N ASP A 80 5.47 -6.40 -45.02
CA ASP A 80 4.23 -7.17 -44.90
C ASP A 80 4.44 -8.68 -44.63
N THR A 81 5.62 -9.07 -44.11
CA THR A 81 5.86 -10.43 -43.64
C THR A 81 5.46 -10.58 -42.18
N THR A 82 4.88 -11.73 -41.84
CA THR A 82 4.42 -11.99 -40.47
C THR A 82 5.41 -12.88 -39.75
N LEU A 83 5.97 -12.39 -38.65
CA LEU A 83 6.91 -13.13 -37.79
C LEU A 83 6.25 -13.48 -36.45
N ILE A 84 6.71 -14.57 -35.84
CA ILE A 84 6.27 -15.03 -34.53
C ILE A 84 7.49 -15.07 -33.62
N TYR A 85 7.57 -14.13 -32.69
CA TYR A 85 8.61 -14.11 -31.66
C TYR A 85 8.12 -14.86 -30.44
N MET A 86 8.94 -15.75 -29.89
CA MET A 86 8.57 -16.54 -28.72
C MET A 86 9.71 -16.74 -27.71
N VAL A 87 9.31 -17.03 -26.48
CA VAL A 87 10.15 -17.43 -25.36
C VAL A 87 9.75 -18.87 -24.99
N PRO A 88 10.43 -19.88 -25.56
CA PRO A 88 10.00 -21.27 -25.43
C PRO A 88 10.07 -21.79 -23.99
N THR A 89 9.05 -22.54 -23.59
CA THR A 89 9.10 -23.44 -22.42
C THR A 89 9.78 -24.76 -22.78
N MET A 90 10.06 -25.61 -21.78
CA MET A 90 10.56 -26.96 -22.02
C MET A 90 9.59 -27.77 -22.91
N SER A 91 8.29 -27.64 -22.68
CA SER A 91 7.26 -28.31 -23.50
C SER A 91 7.25 -27.77 -24.94
N ASP A 92 7.40 -26.45 -25.12
CA ASP A 92 7.47 -25.86 -26.46
C ASP A 92 8.68 -26.37 -27.24
N ILE A 93 9.84 -26.49 -26.59
CA ILE A 93 11.06 -27.03 -27.21
C ILE A 93 10.81 -28.44 -27.74
N GLU A 94 10.17 -29.31 -26.97
CA GLU A 94 9.84 -30.68 -27.40
C GLU A 94 8.91 -30.68 -28.62
N VAL A 95 7.84 -29.87 -28.57
CA VAL A 95 6.87 -29.73 -29.65
C VAL A 95 7.51 -29.17 -30.93
N ILE A 96 8.37 -28.15 -30.82
CA ILE A 96 9.06 -27.56 -31.96
C ILE A 96 9.99 -28.60 -32.58
N LYS A 97 10.85 -29.26 -31.80
CA LYS A 97 11.79 -30.26 -32.35
C LYS A 97 11.09 -31.39 -33.08
N ARG A 98 9.91 -31.80 -32.61
CA ARG A 98 9.14 -32.88 -33.21
C ARG A 98 8.47 -32.48 -34.52
N ASN A 99 7.89 -31.28 -34.59
CA ASN A 99 6.99 -30.90 -35.69
C ASN A 99 7.60 -29.90 -36.70
N LEU A 100 8.61 -29.12 -36.30
CA LEU A 100 9.22 -28.10 -37.15
C LEU A 100 9.85 -28.65 -38.45
N PRO A 101 10.50 -29.84 -38.46
CA PRO A 101 11.03 -30.42 -39.70
C PRO A 101 9.98 -30.67 -40.79
N GLU A 102 8.73 -30.88 -40.41
CA GLU A 102 7.61 -31.10 -41.34
C GLU A 102 6.95 -29.79 -41.82
N SER A 103 7.37 -28.63 -41.28
CA SER A 103 6.74 -27.33 -41.51
C SER A 103 7.75 -26.21 -41.81
N PRO A 104 8.45 -26.24 -42.95
CA PRO A 104 9.50 -25.26 -43.29
C PRO A 104 8.99 -23.82 -43.38
N ASN A 105 7.73 -23.63 -43.82
CA ASN A 105 7.10 -22.30 -43.85
C ASN A 105 6.91 -21.69 -42.46
N ILE A 106 6.68 -22.52 -41.43
CA ILE A 106 6.54 -22.07 -40.05
C ILE A 106 7.92 -21.78 -39.45
N ALA A 107 8.91 -22.63 -39.74
CA ALA A 107 10.30 -22.41 -39.34
C ALA A 107 10.86 -21.08 -39.83
N ALA A 108 10.54 -20.70 -41.07
CA ALA A 108 10.95 -19.41 -41.64
C ALA A 108 10.40 -18.19 -40.87
N ARG A 109 9.27 -18.34 -40.16
CA ARG A 109 8.54 -17.25 -39.48
C ARG A 109 8.75 -17.22 -37.95
N LEU A 110 9.21 -18.31 -37.35
CA LEU A 110 9.46 -18.40 -35.91
C LEU A 110 10.82 -17.79 -35.54
N ARG A 111 10.84 -17.02 -34.45
CA ARG A 111 12.03 -16.43 -33.85
C ARG A 111 12.04 -16.67 -32.34
N VAL A 112 13.21 -17.00 -31.80
CA VAL A 112 13.41 -17.09 -30.35
C VAL A 112 13.95 -15.76 -29.86
N THR A 113 13.37 -15.21 -28.80
CA THR A 113 13.84 -13.99 -28.15
C THR A 113 13.98 -14.18 -26.64
N THR A 114 14.39 -13.14 -25.93
CA THR A 114 14.54 -13.19 -24.46
C THR A 114 13.24 -12.80 -23.74
N PRO A 115 13.00 -13.32 -22.52
CA PRO A 115 11.89 -12.89 -21.68
C PRO A 115 11.82 -11.37 -21.49
N SER A 116 12.96 -10.71 -21.28
CA SER A 116 13.04 -9.25 -21.09
C SER A 116 12.66 -8.47 -22.35
N VAL A 117 13.11 -8.91 -23.53
CA VAL A 117 12.84 -8.22 -24.79
C VAL A 117 11.37 -8.36 -25.17
N LEU A 118 10.80 -9.57 -25.07
CA LEU A 118 9.37 -9.79 -25.34
C LEU A 118 8.47 -8.97 -24.40
N ALA A 119 8.74 -9.02 -23.10
CA ALA A 119 7.95 -8.27 -22.12
C ALA A 119 8.07 -6.75 -22.33
N GLY A 120 9.27 -6.25 -22.62
CA GLY A 120 9.52 -4.84 -22.91
C GLY A 120 8.78 -4.37 -24.17
N PHE A 121 8.84 -5.18 -25.24
CA PHE A 121 8.15 -4.92 -26.50
C PHE A 121 6.63 -4.87 -26.30
N LEU A 122 6.03 -5.93 -25.74
CA LEU A 122 4.58 -6.00 -25.50
C LEU A 122 4.07 -4.84 -24.64
N ARG A 123 4.82 -4.46 -23.61
CA ARG A 123 4.51 -3.30 -22.76
C ARG A 123 4.50 -2.00 -23.58
N SER A 124 5.53 -1.78 -24.39
CA SER A 124 5.64 -0.56 -25.21
C SER A 124 4.54 -0.48 -26.27
N SER A 125 4.19 -1.60 -26.91
CA SER A 125 3.14 -1.65 -27.94
C SER A 125 1.73 -1.43 -27.38
N HIS A 126 1.50 -1.75 -26.10
CA HIS A 126 0.21 -1.60 -25.41
C HIS A 126 0.20 -0.48 -24.37
N GLU A 127 1.16 0.45 -24.45
CA GLU A 127 1.42 1.45 -23.40
C GLU A 127 0.16 2.25 -23.04
N LYS A 128 -0.54 2.77 -24.05
CA LYS A 128 -1.76 3.58 -23.86
C LYS A 128 -2.85 2.80 -23.10
N ASN A 129 -3.08 1.55 -23.49
CA ASN A 129 -4.10 0.70 -22.88
C ASN A 129 -3.74 0.35 -21.43
N LEU A 130 -2.46 0.08 -21.15
CA LEU A 130 -1.98 -0.18 -19.79
C LEU A 130 -2.13 1.05 -18.89
N VAL A 131 -1.86 2.25 -19.41
CA VAL A 131 -2.07 3.52 -18.68
C VAL A 131 -3.56 3.76 -18.42
N ASP A 132 -4.40 3.60 -19.43
CA ASP A 132 -5.86 3.76 -19.28
C ASP A 132 -6.42 2.75 -18.28
N GLY A 133 -5.97 1.49 -18.35
CA GLY A 133 -6.29 0.44 -17.39
C GLY A 133 -5.85 0.79 -15.97
N ALA A 134 -4.65 1.37 -15.81
CA ALA A 134 -4.12 1.77 -14.50
C ALA A 134 -4.92 2.92 -13.87
N ILE A 135 -5.38 3.88 -14.68
CA ILE A 135 -6.16 5.03 -14.23
C ILE A 135 -7.61 4.63 -13.90
N ARG A 136 -8.19 3.71 -14.67
CA ARG A 136 -9.61 3.37 -14.60
C ARG A 136 -9.89 2.06 -13.87
N MET A 137 -8.89 1.36 -13.33
CA MET A 137 -9.05 0.03 -12.73
C MET A 137 -10.21 -0.03 -11.73
N VAL A 138 -10.22 0.87 -10.75
CA VAL A 138 -11.30 0.96 -9.75
C VAL A 138 -12.64 1.31 -10.41
N GLU A 139 -12.65 2.21 -11.40
CA GLU A 139 -13.89 2.62 -12.08
C GLU A 139 -14.52 1.52 -12.93
N MET A 140 -13.68 0.68 -13.54
CA MET A 140 -14.11 -0.48 -14.33
C MET A 140 -14.70 -1.57 -13.44
N THR A 141 -14.18 -1.75 -12.22
CA THR A 141 -14.75 -2.67 -11.23
C THR A 141 -16.00 -2.10 -10.58
N ASN A 142 -15.93 -0.87 -10.05
CA ASN A 142 -17.06 -0.15 -9.46
C ASN A 142 -16.78 1.37 -9.38
N SER A 143 -17.42 2.13 -10.27
CA SER A 143 -17.29 3.60 -10.33
C SER A 143 -17.65 4.34 -9.03
N GLU A 144 -18.50 3.77 -8.18
CA GLU A 144 -18.88 4.39 -6.91
C GLU A 144 -17.76 4.38 -5.86
N HIS A 145 -16.73 3.56 -6.04
CA HIS A 145 -15.58 3.53 -5.13
C HIS A 145 -14.45 4.49 -5.55
N SER A 146 -14.50 5.05 -6.76
CA SER A 146 -13.48 6.01 -7.23
C SER A 146 -13.64 7.38 -6.56
N ALA A 147 -12.56 7.90 -5.99
CA ALA A 147 -12.46 9.23 -5.40
C ALA A 147 -12.33 10.35 -6.44
N ARG A 148 -12.38 10.04 -7.75
CA ARG A 148 -12.42 11.06 -8.82
C ARG A 148 -13.52 12.09 -8.58
N ILE A 149 -14.65 11.68 -7.98
CA ILE A 149 -15.69 12.59 -7.49
C ILE A 149 -15.71 12.55 -5.97
N VAL A 150 -14.95 13.41 -5.29
CA VAL A 150 -14.79 13.31 -3.82
C VAL A 150 -16.12 13.43 -3.06
N ALA A 151 -16.95 14.43 -3.38
CA ALA A 151 -18.23 14.67 -2.71
C ALA A 151 -19.36 14.81 -3.73
N THR A 152 -20.53 14.29 -3.39
CA THR A 152 -21.73 14.39 -4.22
C THR A 152 -22.54 15.65 -3.89
N GLY A 153 -23.37 16.10 -4.83
CA GLY A 153 -24.27 17.24 -4.60
C GLY A 153 -25.23 17.02 -3.42
N LYS A 154 -25.67 15.78 -3.17
CA LYS A 154 -26.52 15.43 -2.01
C LYS A 154 -25.78 15.63 -0.68
N GLN A 155 -24.52 15.21 -0.61
CA GLN A 155 -23.69 15.43 0.58
C GLN A 155 -23.44 16.93 0.79
N GLY A 156 -23.16 17.68 -0.28
CA GLY A 156 -23.02 19.14 -0.21
C GLY A 156 -24.29 19.83 0.32
N ALA A 157 -25.46 19.43 -0.17
CA ALA A 157 -26.74 19.94 0.33
C ALA A 157 -26.97 19.61 1.81
N ALA A 158 -26.69 18.36 2.23
CA ALA A 158 -26.84 17.95 3.63
C ALA A 158 -25.90 18.74 4.57
N ILE A 159 -24.65 18.95 4.16
CA ILE A 159 -23.69 19.78 4.90
C ILE A 159 -24.18 21.23 4.96
N GLY A 160 -24.67 21.77 3.85
CA GLY A 160 -25.23 23.13 3.80
C GLY A 160 -26.43 23.32 4.74
N VAL A 161 -27.36 22.37 4.76
CA VAL A 161 -28.50 22.37 5.69
C VAL A 161 -28.01 22.32 7.14
N LEU A 162 -27.05 21.44 7.46
CA LEU A 162 -26.48 21.34 8.81
C LEU A 162 -25.85 22.66 9.26
N ILE A 163 -25.02 23.27 8.41
CA ILE A 163 -24.39 24.57 8.69
C ILE A 163 -25.46 25.65 8.89
N ALA A 164 -26.45 25.72 8.00
CA ALA A 164 -27.54 26.70 8.11
C ALA A 164 -28.35 26.51 9.41
N SER A 165 -28.66 25.27 9.80
CA SER A 165 -29.33 24.96 11.06
C SER A 165 -28.51 25.35 12.29
N CYS A 166 -27.20 25.11 12.26
CA CYS A 166 -26.29 25.56 13.33
C CYS A 166 -26.26 27.09 13.41
N LEU A 167 -26.12 27.80 12.29
CA LEU A 167 -26.14 29.27 12.26
C LEU A 167 -27.48 29.84 12.72
N PHE A 168 -28.59 29.24 12.30
CA PHE A 168 -29.92 29.65 12.74
C PHE A 168 -30.10 29.48 14.26
N THR A 169 -29.63 28.35 14.81
CA THR A 169 -29.69 28.09 16.26
C THR A 169 -28.72 29.00 17.02
N LEU A 170 -27.57 29.34 16.45
CA LEU A 170 -26.62 30.30 17.04
C LEU A 170 -27.27 31.68 17.23
N VAL A 171 -28.08 32.13 16.26
CA VAL A 171 -28.78 33.42 16.32
C VAL A 171 -29.96 33.37 17.30
N LEU A 172 -30.75 32.30 17.29
CA LEU A 172 -31.97 32.22 18.11
C LEU A 172 -31.70 31.82 19.57
N ASN A 173 -30.80 30.87 19.78
CA ASN A 173 -30.51 30.30 21.10
C ASN A 173 -29.07 29.76 21.18
N PRO A 174 -28.08 30.67 21.34
CA PRO A 174 -26.66 30.29 21.38
C PRO A 174 -26.34 29.34 22.54
N GLN A 175 -27.06 29.44 23.67
CA GLN A 175 -26.86 28.56 24.83
C GLN A 175 -27.26 27.10 24.54
N LEU A 176 -28.38 26.91 23.83
CA LEU A 176 -28.80 25.57 23.40
C LEU A 176 -27.80 24.96 22.43
N LEU A 177 -27.36 25.71 21.41
CA LEU A 177 -26.36 25.23 20.45
C LEU A 177 -25.06 24.84 21.18
N TRP A 178 -24.63 25.68 22.11
CA TRP A 178 -23.46 25.43 22.94
C TRP A 178 -23.56 24.11 23.70
N LEU A 179 -24.67 23.89 24.41
CA LEU A 179 -24.90 22.66 25.17
C LEU A 179 -24.95 21.42 24.26
N LEU A 180 -25.63 21.51 23.11
CA LEU A 180 -25.73 20.40 22.16
C LEU A 180 -24.37 20.01 21.58
N LEU A 181 -23.55 20.98 21.18
CA LEU A 181 -22.20 20.73 20.68
C LEU A 181 -21.31 20.15 21.77
N HIS A 182 -21.38 20.68 23.00
CA HIS A 182 -20.62 20.17 24.15
C HIS A 182 -20.92 18.70 24.45
N VAL A 183 -22.20 18.35 24.56
CA VAL A 183 -22.65 16.97 24.83
C VAL A 183 -22.23 16.05 23.69
N LEU A 184 -22.45 16.46 22.44
CA LEU A 184 -22.07 15.67 21.26
C LEU A 184 -20.57 15.39 21.24
N PHE A 185 -19.74 16.42 21.43
CA PHE A 185 -18.28 16.28 21.43
C PHE A 185 -17.81 15.43 22.61
N SER A 186 -18.32 15.67 23.81
CA SER A 186 -17.97 14.90 25.01
C SER A 186 -18.27 13.40 24.85
N LEU A 187 -19.46 13.06 24.34
CA LEU A 187 -19.84 11.67 24.07
C LEU A 187 -18.96 11.04 22.99
N PHE A 188 -18.64 11.80 21.94
CA PHE A 188 -17.78 11.33 20.86
C PHE A 188 -16.35 11.05 21.32
N PHE A 189 -15.71 12.00 22.03
CA PHE A 189 -14.37 11.81 22.60
C PHE A 189 -14.36 10.65 23.60
N SER A 190 -15.38 10.53 24.44
CA SER A 190 -15.56 9.39 25.36
C SER A 190 -15.61 8.06 24.60
N ALA A 191 -16.34 7.98 23.50
CA ALA A 191 -16.40 6.78 22.67
C ALA A 191 -15.02 6.41 22.08
N CYS A 192 -14.26 7.39 21.57
CA CYS A 192 -12.89 7.15 21.10
C CYS A 192 -11.91 6.73 22.21
N ILE A 193 -12.11 7.22 23.45
CA ILE A 193 -11.34 6.79 24.62
C ILE A 193 -11.68 5.34 24.95
N LEU A 194 -12.98 5.01 25.03
CA LEU A 194 -13.45 3.65 25.31
C LEU A 194 -12.91 2.66 24.28
N LEU A 195 -12.96 3.00 22.99
CA LEU A 195 -12.40 2.19 21.92
C LEU A 195 -10.92 1.86 22.17
N ARG A 196 -10.10 2.85 22.53
CA ARG A 196 -8.67 2.65 22.83
C ARG A 196 -8.46 1.80 24.08
N LEU A 197 -9.29 1.94 25.11
CA LEU A 197 -9.22 1.12 26.31
C LEU A 197 -9.65 -0.33 26.04
N PHE A 198 -10.68 -0.54 25.22
CA PHE A 198 -11.08 -1.87 24.75
C PHE A 198 -9.98 -2.52 23.93
N ALA A 199 -9.40 -1.78 22.97
CA ALA A 199 -8.27 -2.24 22.19
C ALA A 199 -7.11 -2.62 23.12
N ARG A 200 -6.72 -1.75 24.07
CA ARG A 200 -5.65 -2.03 25.06
C ARG A 200 -5.86 -3.35 25.80
N ASN A 201 -7.08 -3.59 26.28
CA ASN A 201 -7.37 -4.79 27.07
C ASN A 201 -7.42 -6.05 26.20
N ASN A 202 -7.72 -5.91 24.90
CA ASN A 202 -7.94 -7.00 23.96
C ASN A 202 -6.92 -7.06 22.80
N ILE A 203 -5.78 -6.34 22.86
CA ILE A 203 -4.74 -6.40 21.82
C ILE A 203 -4.27 -7.84 21.60
N GLY A 204 -4.34 -8.68 22.65
CA GLY A 204 -3.77 -10.03 22.80
C GLY A 204 -2.37 -10.18 22.22
N ASN A 205 -1.88 -11.40 22.07
CA ASN A 205 -0.55 -11.63 21.49
C ASN A 205 -0.68 -11.85 19.98
N VAL A 206 -0.06 -10.98 19.18
CA VAL A 206 0.39 -11.41 17.85
C VAL A 206 1.52 -12.38 18.15
N GLU A 207 1.19 -13.66 18.25
CA GLU A 207 2.19 -14.69 18.46
C GLU A 207 3.08 -14.72 17.22
N GLY A 208 4.38 -14.49 17.40
CA GLY A 208 5.39 -14.88 16.44
C GLY A 208 5.38 -16.40 16.38
N ARG A 209 4.44 -16.96 15.63
CA ARG A 209 4.35 -18.41 15.45
C ARG A 209 5.58 -18.82 14.66
N SER A 210 6.30 -19.84 15.14
CA SER A 210 7.54 -20.32 14.49
C SER A 210 7.30 -20.51 12.99
N ILE A 211 8.09 -19.87 12.15
CA ILE A 211 7.98 -20.00 10.70
C ILE A 211 8.19 -21.49 10.40
N GLN A 212 7.12 -22.17 9.97
CA GLN A 212 7.24 -23.56 9.54
C GLN A 212 8.12 -23.57 8.30
N THR A 213 9.00 -24.56 8.20
CA THR A 213 9.80 -24.77 6.99
C THR A 213 8.87 -25.26 5.89
N PHE A 214 8.54 -24.38 4.95
CA PHE A 214 7.85 -24.76 3.73
C PHE A 214 8.84 -25.42 2.78
N SER A 215 8.37 -26.42 2.02
CA SER A 215 9.13 -26.89 0.86
C SER A 215 9.18 -25.75 -0.17
N PRO A 216 10.35 -25.38 -0.71
CA PRO A 216 10.43 -24.38 -1.78
C PRO A 216 9.58 -24.71 -3.01
N ALA A 217 9.30 -26.01 -3.23
CA ALA A 217 8.39 -26.49 -4.27
C ALA A 217 6.95 -26.00 -4.10
N ASP A 218 6.46 -25.85 -2.87
CA ASP A 218 5.07 -25.49 -2.56
C ASP A 218 4.84 -23.97 -2.53
N LEU A 219 5.91 -23.19 -2.55
CA LEU A 219 5.82 -21.72 -2.52
C LEU A 219 5.23 -21.20 -3.85
N PRO A 220 4.30 -20.22 -3.82
CA PRO A 220 3.75 -19.63 -5.04
C PRO A 220 4.72 -18.64 -5.70
N THR A 221 4.33 -18.09 -6.85
CA THR A 221 5.04 -16.93 -7.41
C THR A 221 4.66 -15.68 -6.63
N TYR A 222 5.62 -14.81 -6.32
CA TYR A 222 5.43 -13.61 -5.51
C TYR A 222 5.94 -12.38 -6.26
N SER A 223 5.08 -11.37 -6.44
CA SER A 223 5.46 -10.07 -7.00
C SER A 223 5.57 -9.02 -5.89
N VAL A 224 6.73 -8.39 -5.82
CA VAL A 224 7.03 -7.23 -4.98
C VAL A 224 6.95 -5.99 -5.87
N MET A 225 6.19 -4.98 -5.46
CA MET A 225 6.03 -3.73 -6.22
C MET A 225 6.48 -2.54 -5.39
N ILE A 226 7.34 -1.71 -5.97
CA ILE A 226 7.81 -0.47 -5.36
C ILE A 226 7.59 0.68 -6.34
N ALA A 227 6.76 1.65 -5.96
CA ALA A 227 6.53 2.86 -6.75
C ALA A 227 7.60 3.91 -6.40
N LEU A 228 8.29 4.42 -7.41
CA LEU A 228 9.45 5.30 -7.25
C LEU A 228 9.26 6.59 -8.06
N TYR A 229 9.48 7.72 -7.40
CA TYR A 229 9.50 9.04 -8.05
C TYR A 229 10.37 9.99 -7.23
N GLN A 230 11.49 10.44 -7.79
CA GLN A 230 12.57 11.23 -7.18
C GLN A 230 13.17 10.56 -5.92
N GLU A 231 13.59 9.30 -6.04
CA GLU A 231 14.07 8.46 -4.94
C GLU A 231 15.51 7.96 -5.16
N ALA A 232 16.28 8.63 -6.01
CA ALA A 232 17.64 8.21 -6.38
C ALA A 232 18.56 7.93 -5.17
N ASP A 233 18.46 8.74 -4.11
CA ASP A 233 19.34 8.63 -2.93
C ASP A 233 19.12 7.33 -2.14
N VAL A 234 17.90 6.76 -2.12
CA VAL A 234 17.55 5.59 -1.30
C VAL A 234 17.72 4.26 -2.04
N ILE A 235 17.96 4.30 -3.36
CA ILE A 235 18.08 3.11 -4.21
C ILE A 235 19.07 2.06 -3.69
N PRO A 236 20.31 2.40 -3.26
CA PRO A 236 21.24 1.38 -2.77
C PRO A 236 20.73 0.62 -1.53
N GLN A 237 20.04 1.34 -0.63
CA GLN A 237 19.40 0.74 0.55
C GLN A 237 18.24 -0.17 0.14
N LEU A 238 17.38 0.32 -0.75
CA LEU A 238 16.22 -0.41 -1.26
C LEU A 238 16.64 -1.73 -1.93
N VAL A 239 17.59 -1.69 -2.86
CA VAL A 239 18.08 -2.89 -3.56
C VAL A 239 18.69 -3.88 -2.55
N THR A 240 19.45 -3.38 -1.57
CA THR A 240 19.98 -4.21 -0.48
C THR A 240 18.89 -4.87 0.35
N ALA A 241 17.81 -4.16 0.67
CA ALA A 241 16.68 -4.71 1.41
C ALA A 241 15.95 -5.80 0.61
N MET A 242 15.68 -5.54 -0.68
CA MET A 242 15.02 -6.51 -1.56
C MET A 242 15.88 -7.76 -1.80
N MET A 243 17.20 -7.62 -1.87
CA MET A 243 18.12 -8.77 -1.98
C MET A 243 18.08 -9.68 -0.75
N LYS A 244 17.71 -9.17 0.43
CA LYS A 244 17.64 -9.96 1.67
C LYS A 244 16.34 -10.77 1.81
N LEU A 245 15.32 -10.51 0.99
CA LEU A 245 14.07 -11.27 1.04
C LEU A 245 14.33 -12.76 0.81
N ASN A 246 13.85 -13.58 1.74
CA ASN A 246 14.00 -15.02 1.73
C ASN A 246 12.88 -15.67 0.90
N TRP A 247 13.10 -15.75 -0.42
CA TRP A 247 12.20 -16.40 -1.37
C TRP A 247 12.99 -17.01 -2.53
N PRO A 248 12.55 -18.14 -3.13
CA PRO A 248 13.20 -18.70 -4.32
C PRO A 248 13.24 -17.68 -5.46
N ARG A 249 14.42 -17.45 -6.04
CA ARG A 249 14.63 -16.39 -7.04
C ARG A 249 13.84 -16.60 -8.34
N SER A 250 13.55 -17.85 -8.70
CA SER A 250 12.70 -18.21 -9.84
C SER A 250 11.21 -18.01 -9.59
N LYS A 251 10.81 -17.83 -8.34
CA LYS A 251 9.42 -17.56 -7.91
C LYS A 251 9.25 -16.16 -7.33
N LEU A 252 10.29 -15.34 -7.37
CA LEU A 252 10.26 -13.95 -6.91
C LEU A 252 10.32 -13.04 -8.11
N GLU A 253 9.56 -11.96 -8.04
CA GLU A 253 9.62 -10.86 -8.97
C GLU A 253 9.63 -9.56 -8.18
N VAL A 254 10.52 -8.62 -8.51
CA VAL A 254 10.60 -7.30 -7.90
C VAL A 254 10.46 -6.25 -9.00
N LEU A 255 9.41 -5.43 -8.93
CA LEU A 255 9.07 -4.41 -9.91
C LEU A 255 9.35 -3.03 -9.33
N PHE A 256 10.36 -2.36 -9.87
CA PHE A 256 10.66 -0.95 -9.61
C PHE A 256 9.88 -0.09 -10.60
N LEU A 257 8.73 0.41 -10.17
CA LEU A 257 7.78 1.18 -10.98
C LEU A 257 8.19 2.66 -10.92
N CYS A 258 9.01 3.10 -11.88
CA CYS A 258 9.56 4.45 -11.90
C CYS A 258 8.82 5.32 -12.89
N GLU A 259 8.45 6.55 -12.55
CA GLU A 259 7.93 7.48 -13.56
C GLU A 259 8.97 7.66 -14.69
N ALA A 260 8.53 7.58 -15.95
CA ALA A 260 9.43 7.48 -17.10
C ALA A 260 10.33 8.70 -17.32
N ASP A 261 9.94 9.86 -16.79
CA ASP A 261 10.71 11.11 -16.81
C ASP A 261 11.67 11.27 -15.61
N ASP A 262 11.68 10.33 -14.66
CA ASP A 262 12.57 10.35 -13.51
C ASP A 262 13.93 9.70 -13.84
N CYS A 263 14.69 10.38 -14.70
CA CYS A 263 15.98 9.89 -15.18
C CYS A 263 16.98 9.65 -14.04
N ALA A 264 16.92 10.42 -12.95
CA ALA A 264 17.85 10.29 -11.83
C ALA A 264 17.64 8.96 -11.08
N THR A 265 16.40 8.62 -10.74
CA THR A 265 16.09 7.36 -10.04
C THR A 265 16.32 6.15 -10.95
N ILE A 266 15.96 6.26 -12.24
CA ILE A 266 16.22 5.19 -13.22
C ILE A 266 17.73 4.96 -13.38
N ALA A 267 18.54 6.02 -13.50
CA ALA A 267 19.99 5.91 -13.60
C ALA A 267 20.60 5.29 -12.33
N ALA A 268 20.09 5.67 -11.14
CA ALA A 268 20.53 5.07 -9.88
C ALA A 268 20.24 3.56 -9.84
N LEU A 269 19.06 3.11 -10.28
CA LEU A 269 18.74 1.68 -10.38
C LEU A 269 19.59 0.94 -11.43
N GLN A 270 19.88 1.58 -12.56
CA GLN A 270 20.73 1.01 -13.61
C GLN A 270 22.20 0.89 -13.20
N ALA A 271 22.66 1.70 -12.24
CA ALA A 271 23.99 1.61 -11.68
C ALA A 271 24.16 0.44 -10.68
N GLU A 272 23.06 -0.11 -10.17
CA GLU A 272 23.06 -1.25 -9.24
C GLU A 272 23.21 -2.59 -9.97
N ILE A 273 23.78 -3.58 -9.29
CA ILE A 273 23.84 -4.96 -9.80
C ILE A 273 22.51 -5.66 -9.49
N LEU A 274 21.56 -5.53 -10.40
CA LEU A 274 20.23 -6.12 -10.25
C LEU A 274 20.20 -7.61 -10.61
N LEU A 275 19.48 -8.39 -9.80
CA LEU A 275 19.18 -9.80 -10.11
C LEU A 275 18.16 -9.87 -11.27
N PRO A 276 18.08 -10.98 -12.04
CA PRO A 276 17.13 -11.10 -13.15
C PRO A 276 15.66 -10.98 -12.75
N CYS A 277 15.33 -11.32 -11.50
CA CYS A 277 13.99 -11.14 -10.95
C CYS A 277 13.66 -9.67 -10.65
N PHE A 278 14.62 -8.75 -10.72
CA PHE A 278 14.44 -7.33 -10.44
C PHE A 278 14.28 -6.60 -11.78
N ARG A 279 13.14 -5.94 -11.97
CA ARG A 279 12.76 -5.29 -13.23
C ARG A 279 12.50 -3.81 -13.00
N ILE A 280 13.17 -2.96 -13.77
CA ILE A 280 12.85 -1.54 -13.84
C ILE A 280 11.73 -1.37 -14.85
N ILE A 281 10.59 -0.84 -14.41
CA ILE A 281 9.41 -0.62 -15.24
C ILE A 281 9.16 0.89 -15.33
N PRO A 282 9.49 1.53 -16.46
CA PRO A 282 9.11 2.91 -16.71
C PRO A 282 7.59 3.02 -16.82
N VAL A 283 6.99 3.81 -15.92
CA VAL A 283 5.57 4.15 -15.88
C VAL A 283 5.38 5.42 -16.73
N PRO A 284 4.60 5.37 -17.81
CA PRO A 284 4.41 6.53 -18.68
C PRO A 284 3.81 7.73 -17.93
N CYS A 285 4.21 8.92 -18.38
CA CYS A 285 3.73 10.18 -17.82
C CYS A 285 2.25 10.38 -18.15
N ALA A 286 1.40 10.22 -17.15
CA ALA A 286 -0.04 10.42 -17.24
C ALA A 286 -0.61 10.86 -15.88
N HIS A 287 -1.65 11.69 -15.91
CA HIS A 287 -2.35 12.13 -14.69
C HIS A 287 -3.43 11.13 -14.27
N PRO A 288 -3.64 10.91 -12.95
CA PRO A 288 -2.91 11.52 -11.84
C PRO A 288 -1.50 10.90 -11.63
N ARG A 289 -0.51 11.71 -11.27
CA ARG A 289 0.87 11.25 -10.99
C ARG A 289 0.98 10.81 -9.52
N THR A 290 0.47 9.62 -9.23
CA THR A 290 0.34 9.11 -7.87
C THR A 290 0.84 7.67 -7.75
N LYS A 291 1.26 7.27 -6.54
CA LYS A 291 1.65 5.89 -6.21
C LYS A 291 0.61 4.84 -6.66
N PRO A 292 -0.71 5.00 -6.41
CA PRO A 292 -1.72 4.03 -6.84
C PRO A 292 -1.75 3.81 -8.36
N LYS A 293 -1.59 4.86 -9.18
CA LYS A 293 -1.51 4.73 -10.65
C LYS A 293 -0.32 3.85 -11.04
N ALA A 294 0.86 4.12 -10.47
CA ALA A 294 2.06 3.33 -10.74
C ALA A 294 1.84 1.87 -10.34
N LEU A 295 1.28 1.63 -9.14
CA LEU A 295 0.98 0.28 -8.65
C LEU A 295 -0.03 -0.46 -9.54
N ASN A 296 -1.10 0.18 -10.01
CA ASN A 296 -2.04 -0.44 -10.95
C ASN A 296 -1.42 -0.74 -12.32
N TYR A 297 -0.50 0.12 -12.79
CA TYR A 297 0.27 -0.15 -14.00
C TYR A 297 1.16 -1.39 -13.82
N GLY A 298 1.82 -1.49 -12.65
CA GLY A 298 2.59 -2.67 -12.26
C GLY A 298 1.75 -3.93 -12.09
N LEU A 299 0.56 -3.84 -11.51
CA LEU A 299 -0.33 -4.97 -11.24
C LEU A 299 -0.76 -5.70 -12.51
N GLN A 300 -0.97 -4.97 -13.60
CA GLN A 300 -1.27 -5.55 -14.92
C GLN A 300 -0.09 -6.35 -15.50
N LEU A 301 1.14 -6.06 -15.06
CA LEU A 301 2.39 -6.66 -15.55
C LEU A 301 3.00 -7.69 -14.59
N ALA A 302 2.55 -7.70 -13.33
CA ALA A 302 2.98 -8.61 -12.29
C ALA A 302 2.59 -10.06 -12.64
N LYS A 303 3.37 -11.04 -12.19
CA LYS A 303 3.13 -12.47 -12.45
C LYS A 303 2.75 -13.28 -11.20
N GLY A 304 3.02 -12.74 -10.02
CA GLY A 304 2.83 -13.44 -8.76
C GLY A 304 1.37 -13.70 -8.43
N ASP A 305 1.10 -14.88 -7.86
CA ASP A 305 -0.19 -15.22 -7.25
C ASP A 305 -0.43 -14.38 -5.98
N LEU A 306 0.68 -13.97 -5.35
CA LEU A 306 0.73 -13.03 -4.25
C LEU A 306 1.44 -11.75 -4.66
N VAL A 307 0.95 -10.63 -4.12
CA VAL A 307 1.47 -9.29 -4.40
C VAL A 307 1.76 -8.58 -3.09
N VAL A 308 2.93 -7.95 -2.97
CA VAL A 308 3.24 -7.04 -1.86
C VAL A 308 3.68 -5.69 -2.38
N VAL A 309 3.31 -4.63 -1.66
CA VAL A 309 3.78 -3.27 -1.92
C VAL A 309 4.80 -2.87 -0.85
N TYR A 310 5.94 -2.34 -1.28
CA TYR A 310 6.92 -1.67 -0.42
C TYR A 310 7.11 -0.21 -0.85
N ASP A 311 7.42 0.65 0.11
CA ASP A 311 7.88 2.03 -0.13
C ASP A 311 9.40 2.07 -0.34
N ALA A 312 9.92 3.20 -0.82
CA ALA A 312 11.30 3.32 -1.26
C ALA A 312 12.30 3.17 -0.10
N GLU A 313 11.93 3.62 1.09
CA GLU A 313 12.73 3.55 2.31
C GLU A 313 12.62 2.22 3.06
N ASP A 314 11.67 1.37 2.67
CA ASP A 314 11.30 0.19 3.45
C ASP A 314 12.42 -0.82 3.57
N ARG A 315 12.54 -1.34 4.79
CA ARG A 315 13.45 -2.43 5.13
C ARG A 315 12.63 -3.57 5.75
N PRO A 316 11.93 -4.36 4.93
CA PRO A 316 11.12 -5.48 5.43
C PRO A 316 12.01 -6.56 6.05
N HIS A 317 11.47 -7.28 7.03
CA HIS A 317 12.13 -8.46 7.57
C HIS A 317 12.36 -9.52 6.46
N PRO A 318 13.53 -10.18 6.39
CA PRO A 318 13.84 -11.17 5.37
C PRO A 318 12.77 -12.25 5.14
N ASP A 319 12.19 -12.76 6.22
CA ASP A 319 11.17 -13.83 6.18
C ASP A 319 9.71 -13.33 6.09
N GLN A 320 9.47 -12.03 5.86
CA GLN A 320 8.11 -11.48 5.85
C GLN A 320 7.22 -12.13 4.78
N LEU A 321 7.76 -12.45 3.59
CA LEU A 321 7.04 -13.17 2.54
C LEU A 321 6.62 -14.58 2.98
N LEU A 322 7.47 -15.28 3.74
CA LEU A 322 7.19 -16.62 4.27
C LEU A 322 6.08 -16.56 5.33
N GLU A 323 6.10 -15.55 6.20
CA GLU A 323 5.01 -15.37 7.17
C GLU A 323 3.69 -15.03 6.47
N ALA A 324 3.71 -14.14 5.47
CA ALA A 324 2.54 -13.81 4.67
C ALA A 324 1.95 -15.04 3.99
N TRP A 325 2.79 -15.85 3.33
CA TRP A 325 2.37 -17.10 2.71
C TRP A 325 1.70 -18.04 3.72
N ARG A 326 2.34 -18.25 4.88
CA ARG A 326 1.76 -19.06 5.95
C ARG A 326 0.38 -18.58 6.36
N ARG A 327 0.19 -17.27 6.52
CA ARG A 327 -1.13 -16.73 6.89
C ARG A 327 -2.17 -17.01 5.82
N PHE A 328 -1.82 -16.83 4.55
CA PHE A 328 -2.74 -17.16 3.46
C PHE A 328 -3.09 -18.65 3.38
N THR A 329 -2.14 -19.56 3.65
CA THR A 329 -2.41 -21.01 3.58
C THR A 329 -3.10 -21.58 4.80
N THR A 330 -2.92 -20.97 5.97
CA THR A 330 -3.51 -21.46 7.23
C THR A 330 -4.84 -20.80 7.59
N SER A 331 -5.20 -19.70 6.92
CA SER A 331 -6.50 -19.04 7.02
C SER A 331 -7.43 -19.42 5.87
N GLY A 332 -8.73 -19.17 6.04
CA GLY A 332 -9.72 -19.42 4.98
C GLY A 332 -9.55 -18.51 3.76
N GLU A 333 -10.23 -18.86 2.67
CA GLU A 333 -10.19 -18.15 1.38
C GLU A 333 -10.60 -16.67 1.47
N ASN A 334 -11.37 -16.31 2.50
CA ASN A 334 -11.81 -14.93 2.74
C ASN A 334 -10.68 -14.01 3.25
N LEU A 335 -9.49 -14.51 3.59
CA LEU A 335 -8.34 -13.66 3.93
C LEU A 335 -7.74 -13.06 2.64
N GLY A 336 -8.12 -11.82 2.35
CA GLY A 336 -7.71 -11.11 1.14
C GLY A 336 -6.36 -10.41 1.28
N CYS A 337 -6.03 -9.92 2.48
CA CYS A 337 -4.82 -9.15 2.74
C CYS A 337 -4.21 -9.46 4.11
N VAL A 338 -2.89 -9.35 4.21
CA VAL A 338 -2.19 -9.29 5.49
C VAL A 338 -1.26 -8.07 5.55
N GLN A 339 -1.29 -7.36 6.67
CA GLN A 339 -0.53 -6.14 6.91
C GLN A 339 0.67 -6.43 7.82
N ALA A 340 1.87 -6.03 7.42
CA ALA A 340 3.02 -6.03 8.33
C ALA A 340 3.01 -4.81 9.25
N PRO A 341 3.46 -4.93 10.51
CA PRO A 341 3.61 -3.79 11.39
C PRO A 341 4.78 -2.91 10.94
N LEU A 342 4.54 -1.61 10.76
CA LEU A 342 5.58 -0.64 10.44
C LEU A 342 6.25 -0.14 11.73
N VAL A 343 7.58 -0.13 11.76
CA VAL A 343 8.38 0.12 12.96
C VAL A 343 9.40 1.22 12.69
N ILE A 344 9.31 2.28 13.49
CA ILE A 344 10.17 3.45 13.38
C ILE A 344 11.46 3.21 14.18
N VAL A 345 12.60 3.29 13.51
CA VAL A 345 13.91 2.98 14.13
C VAL A 345 14.67 4.22 14.61
N ASN A 346 14.32 5.42 14.13
CA ASN A 346 14.99 6.68 14.48
C ASN A 346 14.30 7.46 15.61
N ALA A 347 13.57 6.77 16.51
CA ALA A 347 12.84 7.39 17.62
C ALA A 347 13.73 8.22 18.59
N TYR A 348 15.04 8.03 18.55
CA TYR A 348 16.03 8.76 19.34
C TYR A 348 16.43 10.12 18.74
N GLU A 349 16.10 10.41 17.47
CA GLU A 349 16.55 11.64 16.78
C GLU A 349 15.79 12.92 17.20
N GLY A 350 14.78 12.81 18.07
CA GLY A 350 14.09 13.98 18.63
C GLY A 350 12.74 13.64 19.25
N TRP A 351 12.12 14.62 19.89
CA TRP A 351 10.80 14.46 20.50
C TRP A 351 9.71 14.17 19.46
N LEU A 352 9.80 14.76 18.26
CA LEU A 352 8.87 14.55 17.16
C LEU A 352 8.95 13.11 16.61
N ALA A 353 10.15 12.63 16.26
CA ALA A 353 10.36 11.27 15.80
C ALA A 353 9.94 10.22 16.87
N ARG A 354 10.18 10.52 18.15
CA ARG A 354 9.73 9.68 19.28
C ARG A 354 8.21 9.56 19.36
N LEU A 355 7.50 10.67 19.27
CA LEU A 355 6.03 10.67 19.28
C LEU A 355 5.46 9.94 18.07
N PHE A 356 6.06 10.15 16.90
CA PHE A 356 5.70 9.44 15.68
C PHE A 356 5.89 7.93 15.84
N ALA A 357 7.04 7.49 16.36
CA ALA A 357 7.30 6.08 16.68
C ALA A 357 6.29 5.50 17.68
N PHE A 358 5.96 6.27 18.73
CA PHE A 358 4.98 5.86 19.72
C PHE A 358 3.57 5.73 19.13
N GLU A 359 3.17 6.67 18.28
CA GLU A 359 1.90 6.62 17.55
C GLU A 359 1.83 5.42 16.60
N TYR A 360 2.92 5.12 15.88
CA TYR A 360 3.01 3.91 15.04
C TYR A 360 2.87 2.64 15.88
N ALA A 361 3.49 2.57 17.07
CA ALA A 361 3.30 1.45 17.98
C ALA A 361 1.83 1.33 18.45
N VAL A 362 1.17 2.45 18.81
CA VAL A 362 -0.27 2.47 19.13
C VAL A 362 -1.09 1.92 17.97
N HIS A 363 -0.77 2.31 16.74
CA HIS A 363 -1.50 1.92 15.55
C HIS A 363 -1.24 0.46 15.13
N PHE A 364 -0.02 0.16 14.66
CA PHE A 364 0.36 -1.13 14.07
C PHE A 364 0.50 -2.27 15.06
N ARG A 365 0.81 -1.99 16.34
CA ARG A 365 0.97 -3.01 17.38
C ARG A 365 -0.15 -2.99 18.42
N GLY A 366 -1.09 -2.04 18.31
CA GLY A 366 -2.22 -1.89 19.23
C GLY A 366 -3.57 -1.99 18.53
N ILE A 367 -3.99 -0.92 17.86
CA ILE A 367 -5.32 -0.80 17.25
C ILE A 367 -5.50 -1.82 16.12
N LEU A 368 -4.59 -1.90 15.14
CA LEU A 368 -4.77 -2.76 13.97
C LEU A 368 -4.85 -4.26 14.34
N PRO A 369 -3.98 -4.81 15.21
CA PRO A 369 -4.13 -6.20 15.66
C PRO A 369 -5.45 -6.48 16.39
N TRP A 370 -5.95 -5.50 17.15
CA TRP A 370 -7.26 -5.63 17.79
C TRP A 370 -8.39 -5.64 16.74
N LEU A 371 -8.33 -4.77 15.72
CA LEU A 371 -9.31 -4.77 14.63
C LEU A 371 -9.32 -6.08 13.85
N ALA A 372 -8.14 -6.56 13.44
CA ALA A 372 -7.96 -7.80 12.69
C ALA A 372 -8.64 -8.99 13.38
N ARG A 373 -8.36 -9.20 14.67
CA ARG A 373 -8.90 -10.34 15.41
C ARG A 373 -10.40 -10.30 15.66
N ASN A 374 -10.98 -9.10 15.67
CA ASN A 374 -12.43 -8.93 15.80
C ASN A 374 -13.12 -8.84 14.43
N GLY A 375 -12.37 -8.98 13.32
CA GLY A 375 -12.90 -8.88 11.96
C GLY A 375 -13.53 -7.50 11.67
N PHE A 376 -13.02 -6.43 12.29
CA PHE A 376 -13.46 -5.07 11.98
C PHE A 376 -12.75 -4.54 10.72
N VAL A 377 -13.23 -3.41 10.20
CA VAL A 377 -12.58 -2.72 9.08
C VAL A 377 -11.17 -2.32 9.52
N LEU A 378 -10.17 -2.81 8.79
CA LEU A 378 -8.77 -2.54 9.07
C LEU A 378 -8.25 -1.54 8.03
N PRO A 379 -7.98 -0.28 8.40
CA PRO A 379 -7.33 0.65 7.50
C PRO A 379 -5.89 0.18 7.30
N LEU A 380 -5.55 -0.17 6.06
CA LEU A 380 -4.19 -0.63 5.74
C LEU A 380 -3.21 0.53 5.95
N GLY A 381 -1.97 0.18 6.30
CA GLY A 381 -0.86 1.13 6.26
C GLY A 381 -0.37 1.35 4.84
N GLY A 382 0.41 2.39 4.60
CA GLY A 382 0.85 2.78 3.25
C GLY A 382 1.74 1.76 2.56
N SER A 383 2.26 0.79 3.30
CA SER A 383 3.20 -0.19 2.80
C SER A 383 3.11 -1.52 3.53
N SER A 384 3.83 -2.53 3.01
CA SER A 384 3.92 -3.89 3.51
C SER A 384 2.55 -4.56 3.64
N ASN A 385 1.69 -4.26 2.67
CA ASN A 385 0.41 -4.94 2.48
C ASN A 385 0.65 -6.09 1.49
N HIS A 386 0.37 -7.30 1.93
CA HIS A 386 0.44 -8.49 1.09
C HIS A 386 -0.98 -8.88 0.71
N PHE A 387 -1.20 -9.25 -0.55
CA PHE A 387 -2.51 -9.57 -1.11
C PHE A 387 -2.47 -10.91 -1.83
N ARG A 388 -3.59 -11.62 -1.80
CA ARG A 388 -3.92 -12.54 -2.89
C ARG A 388 -4.22 -11.70 -4.13
N ARG A 389 -3.57 -11.99 -5.25
CA ARG A 389 -3.73 -11.18 -6.46
C ARG A 389 -5.18 -11.09 -6.92
N ASP A 390 -5.87 -12.22 -7.05
CA ASP A 390 -7.25 -12.25 -7.56
C ASP A 390 -8.22 -11.43 -6.69
N CYS A 391 -7.96 -11.40 -5.38
CA CYS A 391 -8.68 -10.55 -4.45
C CYS A 391 -8.44 -9.06 -4.80
N LEU A 392 -7.19 -8.65 -4.95
CA LEU A 392 -6.81 -7.27 -5.24
C LEU A 392 -7.27 -6.80 -6.63
N GLU A 393 -6.96 -7.58 -7.67
CA GLU A 393 -7.17 -7.22 -9.07
C GLU A 393 -8.65 -7.36 -9.47
N THR A 394 -9.24 -8.55 -9.26
CA THR A 394 -10.57 -8.87 -9.77
C THR A 394 -11.68 -8.45 -8.81
N THR A 395 -11.50 -8.64 -7.50
CA THR A 395 -12.59 -8.42 -6.53
C THR A 395 -12.75 -6.95 -6.14
N VAL A 396 -11.64 -6.28 -5.78
CA VAL A 396 -11.70 -4.88 -5.31
C VAL A 396 -11.29 -3.85 -6.37
N GLY A 397 -10.54 -4.24 -7.40
CA GLY A 397 -10.22 -3.36 -8.54
C GLY A 397 -8.95 -2.54 -8.39
N GLY A 398 -7.92 -3.07 -7.70
CA GLY A 398 -6.63 -2.39 -7.50
C GLY A 398 -6.69 -1.21 -6.53
N TRP A 399 -5.76 -0.27 -6.65
CA TRP A 399 -5.70 0.94 -5.82
C TRP A 399 -6.35 2.13 -6.52
N ASP A 400 -7.03 3.02 -5.79
CA ASP A 400 -7.65 4.21 -6.41
C ASP A 400 -6.63 5.31 -6.75
N PRO A 401 -6.39 5.65 -8.03
CA PRO A 401 -5.45 6.70 -8.45
C PRO A 401 -5.79 8.10 -7.95
N PHE A 402 -7.05 8.34 -7.56
CA PHE A 402 -7.56 9.64 -7.14
C PHE A 402 -7.64 9.82 -5.62
N ASN A 403 -7.34 8.77 -4.85
CA ASN A 403 -7.27 8.86 -3.39
C ASN A 403 -5.82 9.09 -2.93
N VAL A 404 -5.59 10.06 -2.04
CA VAL A 404 -4.23 10.34 -1.51
C VAL A 404 -3.84 9.47 -0.30
N THR A 405 -4.77 8.62 0.15
CA THR A 405 -4.64 7.58 1.18
C THR A 405 -5.36 6.31 0.66
N GLU A 406 -4.85 5.77 -0.45
CA GLU A 406 -5.42 4.63 -1.17
C GLU A 406 -5.42 3.32 -0.36
N ASP A 407 -4.49 3.21 0.57
CA ASP A 407 -4.27 2.09 1.48
C ASP A 407 -5.43 1.93 2.46
N ALA A 408 -5.75 2.98 3.21
CA ALA A 408 -6.84 2.96 4.18
C ALA A 408 -8.20 2.78 3.48
N GLU A 409 -8.35 3.37 2.28
CA GLU A 409 -9.51 3.18 1.42
C GLU A 409 -9.65 1.71 0.98
N LEU A 410 -8.56 1.11 0.49
CA LEU A 410 -8.54 -0.29 0.06
C LEU A 410 -8.94 -1.25 1.19
N GLY A 411 -8.52 -0.97 2.43
CA GLY A 411 -8.96 -1.71 3.62
C GLY A 411 -10.49 -1.68 3.83
N THR A 412 -11.12 -0.55 3.51
CA THR A 412 -12.59 -0.41 3.57
C THR A 412 -13.27 -1.16 2.43
N ARG A 413 -12.75 -1.08 1.21
CA ARG A 413 -13.25 -1.86 0.07
C ARG A 413 -13.17 -3.37 0.32
N LEU A 414 -12.05 -3.88 0.83
CA LEU A 414 -11.92 -5.30 1.19
C LEU A 414 -13.04 -5.73 2.16
N ALA A 415 -13.27 -4.96 3.22
CA ALA A 415 -14.31 -5.27 4.20
C ALA A 415 -15.73 -5.23 3.61
N ARG A 416 -16.02 -4.32 2.67
CA ARG A 416 -17.30 -4.24 1.95
C ARG A 416 -17.57 -5.44 1.05
N HIS A 417 -16.52 -6.08 0.56
CA HIS A 417 -16.57 -7.33 -0.19
C HIS A 417 -16.54 -8.58 0.73
N GLY A 418 -16.64 -8.41 2.05
CA GLY A 418 -16.64 -9.51 3.02
C GLY A 418 -15.26 -10.13 3.26
N LEU A 419 -14.21 -9.56 2.69
CA LEU A 419 -12.84 -10.03 2.84
C LEU A 419 -12.26 -9.59 4.18
N GLN A 420 -11.41 -10.44 4.75
CA GLN A 420 -10.72 -10.20 5.99
C GLN A 420 -9.30 -9.68 5.75
N VAL A 421 -8.82 -8.91 6.72
CA VAL A 421 -7.46 -8.43 6.80
C VAL A 421 -6.87 -8.84 8.15
N ASP A 422 -5.69 -9.44 8.14
CA ASP A 422 -4.98 -9.85 9.36
C ASP A 422 -3.59 -9.19 9.47
N MET A 423 -2.97 -9.28 10.64
CA MET A 423 -1.67 -8.70 10.94
C MET A 423 -0.56 -9.77 10.96
N LEU A 424 0.56 -9.45 10.32
CA LEU A 424 1.82 -10.17 10.48
C LEU A 424 2.52 -9.80 11.79
N SER A 425 3.52 -10.59 12.18
CA SER A 425 4.39 -10.32 13.33
C SER A 425 5.73 -9.74 12.92
N LEU A 426 6.25 -10.13 11.75
CA LEU A 426 7.53 -9.67 11.22
C LEU A 426 7.41 -8.26 10.63
N PRO A 427 8.17 -7.28 11.15
CA PRO A 427 7.96 -5.88 10.82
C PRO A 427 8.62 -5.44 9.51
N THR A 428 8.25 -4.23 9.09
CA THR A 428 9.03 -3.42 8.16
C THR A 428 9.60 -2.21 8.90
N PHE A 429 10.89 -1.93 8.71
CA PHE A 429 11.57 -0.85 9.42
C PHE A 429 11.68 0.41 8.55
N GLU A 430 11.27 1.54 9.12
CA GLU A 430 11.21 2.85 8.48
C GLU A 430 11.78 3.95 9.39
N ASP A 431 12.02 5.13 8.82
CA ASP A 431 12.48 6.32 9.54
C ASP A 431 11.37 7.37 9.60
N ALA A 432 11.11 7.92 10.79
CA ALA A 432 10.16 9.01 10.95
C ALA A 432 10.73 10.34 10.47
N PRO A 433 9.88 11.27 9.99
CA PRO A 433 10.30 12.64 9.72
C PRO A 433 10.74 13.34 11.02
N VAL A 434 11.95 13.90 10.99
CA VAL A 434 12.51 14.71 12.08
C VAL A 434 12.24 16.20 11.91
N ASP A 435 11.94 16.63 10.68
CA ASP A 435 11.60 18.00 10.33
C ASP A 435 10.08 18.22 10.44
N ALA A 436 9.69 19.28 11.16
CA ALA A 436 8.29 19.60 11.39
C ALA A 436 7.53 19.97 10.10
N GLY A 437 8.19 20.57 9.12
CA GLY A 437 7.59 20.92 7.83
C GLY A 437 7.34 19.71 6.93
N VAL A 438 8.26 18.73 6.93
CA VAL A 438 8.05 17.42 6.28
C VAL A 438 6.93 16.66 6.97
N TRP A 439 6.95 16.58 8.31
CA TRP A 439 5.89 15.94 9.10
C TRP A 439 4.52 16.57 8.84
N LEU A 440 4.43 17.90 8.79
CA LEU A 440 3.16 18.62 8.59
C LEU A 440 2.56 18.29 7.21
N ARG A 441 3.37 18.31 6.15
CA ARG A 441 2.92 17.94 4.80
C ARG A 441 2.43 16.50 4.73
N GLN A 442 3.16 15.57 5.34
CA GLN A 442 2.76 14.17 5.43
C GLN A 442 1.39 14.02 6.12
N ARG A 443 1.22 14.67 7.28
CA ARG A 443 -0.02 14.59 8.05
C ARG A 443 -1.20 15.27 7.40
N THR A 444 -0.98 16.40 6.73
CA THR A 444 -2.01 17.05 5.91
C THR A 444 -2.49 16.10 4.81
N ARG A 445 -1.58 15.41 4.11
CA ARG A 445 -1.94 14.43 3.07
C ARG A 445 -2.79 13.30 3.66
N TRP A 446 -2.35 12.69 4.77
CA TRP A 446 -3.08 11.58 5.38
C TRP A 446 -4.49 11.99 5.80
N LEU A 447 -4.63 13.07 6.57
CA LEU A 447 -5.93 13.55 7.04
C LEU A 447 -6.86 13.94 5.89
N LYS A 448 -6.30 14.52 4.81
CA LYS A 448 -7.07 14.80 3.59
C LYS A 448 -7.61 13.52 2.97
N GLY A 449 -6.78 12.50 2.79
CA GLY A 449 -7.22 11.23 2.23
C GLY A 449 -8.22 10.51 3.13
N TRP A 450 -8.06 10.57 4.46
CA TRP A 450 -9.09 10.08 5.39
C TRP A 450 -10.45 10.78 5.20
N MET A 451 -10.44 12.11 5.01
CA MET A 451 -11.67 12.85 4.68
C MET A 451 -12.24 12.45 3.32
N GLN A 452 -11.39 12.26 2.30
CA GLN A 452 -11.81 11.79 0.97
C GLN A 452 -12.46 10.41 1.05
N THR A 453 -11.78 9.44 1.65
CA THR A 453 -12.29 8.07 1.85
C THR A 453 -13.62 8.08 2.58
N TRP A 454 -13.74 8.84 3.67
CA TRP A 454 -15.01 8.91 4.40
C TRP A 454 -16.15 9.50 3.54
N LEU A 455 -15.89 10.54 2.75
CA LEU A 455 -16.89 11.12 1.85
C LEU A 455 -17.31 10.15 0.74
N VAL A 456 -16.37 9.43 0.14
CA VAL A 456 -16.66 8.41 -0.88
C VAL A 456 -17.52 7.29 -0.30
N GLU A 457 -17.14 6.78 0.87
CA GLU A 457 -17.87 5.69 1.54
C GLU A 457 -19.28 6.11 1.99
N MET A 458 -19.46 7.38 2.36
CA MET A 458 -20.73 7.93 2.82
C MET A 458 -21.64 8.47 1.70
N ARG A 459 -21.36 8.17 0.43
CA ARG A 459 -22.30 8.44 -0.67
C ARG A 459 -23.61 7.64 -0.50
N HIS A 460 -23.50 6.43 0.03
CA HIS A 460 -24.61 5.51 0.24
C HIS A 460 -24.54 4.86 1.64
N PRO A 461 -24.83 5.61 2.72
CA PRO A 461 -24.59 5.15 4.10
C PRO A 461 -25.39 3.91 4.48
N VAL A 462 -26.62 3.77 3.99
CA VAL A 462 -27.45 2.56 4.22
C VAL A 462 -26.84 1.33 3.55
N ARG A 463 -26.25 1.48 2.36
CA ARG A 463 -25.58 0.38 1.66
C ARG A 463 -24.31 -0.04 2.41
N LEU A 464 -23.51 0.94 2.85
CA LEU A 464 -22.33 0.69 3.68
C LEU A 464 -22.70 -0.03 4.98
N LEU A 465 -23.77 0.40 5.66
CA LEU A 465 -24.28 -0.26 6.87
C LEU A 465 -24.69 -1.71 6.59
N ASN A 466 -25.37 -1.99 5.48
CA ASN A 466 -25.79 -3.34 5.12
C ASN A 466 -24.59 -4.25 4.78
N GLN A 467 -23.55 -3.70 4.13
CA GLN A 467 -22.34 -4.46 3.76
C GLN A 467 -21.43 -4.75 4.96
N LEU A 468 -21.29 -3.79 5.88
CA LEU A 468 -20.42 -3.94 7.04
C LEU A 468 -21.15 -4.58 8.24
N GLY A 469 -22.46 -4.41 8.35
CA GLY A 469 -23.20 -4.65 9.58
C GLY A 469 -22.94 -3.59 10.65
N ILE A 470 -23.85 -3.51 11.64
CA ILE A 470 -23.88 -2.40 12.62
C ILE A 470 -22.58 -2.27 13.43
N GLN A 471 -21.99 -3.38 13.88
CA GLN A 471 -20.81 -3.34 14.74
C GLN A 471 -19.58 -2.80 13.98
N ARG A 472 -19.30 -3.35 12.78
CA ARG A 472 -18.19 -2.89 11.94
C ARG A 472 -18.41 -1.45 11.48
N PHE A 473 -19.65 -1.08 11.17
CA PHE A 473 -20.02 0.28 10.78
C PHE A 473 -19.74 1.31 11.89
N VAL A 474 -20.12 1.01 13.13
CA VAL A 474 -19.86 1.90 14.28
C VAL A 474 -18.36 2.04 14.54
N VAL A 475 -17.61 0.93 14.57
CA VAL A 475 -16.16 0.96 14.78
C VAL A 475 -15.45 1.71 13.65
N TYR A 476 -15.84 1.50 12.40
CA TYR A 476 -15.33 2.24 11.24
C TYR A 476 -15.50 3.75 11.43
N HIS A 477 -16.69 4.22 11.82
CA HIS A 477 -16.93 5.64 12.06
C HIS A 477 -16.10 6.16 13.22
N LEU A 478 -16.06 5.46 14.36
CA LEU A 478 -15.26 5.87 15.51
C LEU A 478 -13.76 5.97 15.23
N LEU A 479 -13.25 5.24 14.22
CA LEU A 479 -11.87 5.37 13.76
C LEU A 479 -11.70 6.48 12.73
N ALA A 480 -12.44 6.41 11.62
CA ALA A 480 -12.30 7.30 10.48
C ALA A 480 -12.67 8.74 10.85
N THR A 481 -13.86 8.97 11.41
CA THR A 481 -14.26 10.30 11.88
C THR A 481 -13.59 10.63 13.21
N GLY A 482 -13.29 9.64 14.05
CA GLY A 482 -12.58 9.83 15.32
C GLY A 482 -11.28 10.60 15.13
N MET A 483 -10.45 10.18 14.18
CA MET A 483 -9.20 10.85 13.86
C MET A 483 -9.43 12.28 13.35
N ILE A 484 -10.34 12.46 12.39
CA ILE A 484 -10.60 13.74 11.72
C ILE A 484 -11.22 14.75 12.69
N VAL A 485 -12.32 14.37 13.33
CA VAL A 485 -13.13 15.23 14.20
C VAL A 485 -12.33 15.58 15.46
N SER A 486 -11.64 14.60 16.08
CA SER A 486 -10.81 14.89 17.25
C SER A 486 -9.70 15.88 16.92
N ALA A 487 -9.04 15.73 15.77
CA ALA A 487 -7.99 16.65 15.34
C ALA A 487 -8.51 18.06 15.09
N LEU A 488 -9.66 18.22 14.41
CA LEU A 488 -10.25 19.53 14.15
C LEU A 488 -10.73 20.24 15.43
N LEU A 489 -11.34 19.48 16.35
CA LEU A 489 -11.99 20.01 17.55
C LEU A 489 -11.07 20.19 18.75
N TYR A 490 -9.92 19.51 18.79
CA TYR A 490 -9.02 19.57 19.94
C TYR A 490 -8.61 21.01 20.35
N PRO A 491 -8.25 21.93 19.44
CA PRO A 491 -7.95 23.32 19.82
C PRO A 491 -9.18 24.05 20.36
N MET A 492 -10.37 23.76 19.79
CA MET A 492 -11.63 24.35 20.28
C MET A 492 -11.94 23.89 21.70
N MET A 493 -11.67 22.61 22.01
CA MET A 493 -11.83 22.08 23.36
C MET A 493 -10.89 22.75 24.37
N LEU A 494 -9.64 23.06 23.98
CA LEU A 494 -8.74 23.83 24.86
C LEU A 494 -9.24 25.26 25.10
N VAL A 495 -9.78 25.91 24.06
CA VAL A 495 -10.42 27.22 24.20
C VAL A 495 -11.65 27.12 25.11
N PHE A 496 -12.47 26.08 24.99
CA PHE A 496 -13.61 25.85 25.87
C PHE A 496 -13.20 25.71 27.33
N VAL A 497 -12.19 24.88 27.62
CA VAL A 497 -11.65 24.73 28.98
C VAL A 497 -11.15 26.07 29.52
N ALA A 498 -10.42 26.85 28.73
CA ALA A 498 -9.92 28.15 29.14
C ALA A 498 -11.05 29.16 29.42
N LEU A 499 -12.06 29.23 28.54
CA LEU A 499 -13.21 30.11 28.72
C LEU A 499 -14.03 29.68 29.95
N SER A 500 -14.34 28.40 30.11
CA SER A 500 -15.07 27.88 31.27
C SER A 500 -14.33 28.14 32.58
N ALA A 501 -13.00 28.03 32.60
CA ALA A 501 -12.18 28.39 33.75
C ALA A 501 -12.23 29.90 34.05
N CYS A 502 -12.16 30.75 33.03
CA CYS A 502 -12.33 32.21 33.20
C CYS A 502 -13.72 32.57 33.72
N TYR A 503 -14.79 31.98 33.17
CA TYR A 503 -16.15 32.21 33.64
C TYR A 503 -16.31 31.82 35.11
N LEU A 504 -15.74 30.70 35.53
CA LEU A 504 -15.77 30.26 36.93
C LEU A 504 -14.99 31.20 37.86
N ALA A 505 -13.92 31.83 37.36
CA ALA A 505 -13.09 32.74 38.14
C ALA A 505 -13.69 34.15 38.29
N PHE A 506 -14.48 34.61 37.31
CA PHE A 506 -14.87 36.01 37.19
C PHE A 506 -16.40 36.28 37.16
N ALA A 507 -17.24 35.25 37.11
CA ALA A 507 -18.70 35.40 37.06
C ALA A 507 -19.42 34.50 38.07
N ASP A 508 -20.61 34.92 38.50
CA ASP A 508 -21.52 34.07 39.27
C ASP A 508 -22.04 32.94 38.37
N THR A 509 -21.39 31.78 38.46
CA THR A 509 -21.73 30.64 37.60
C THR A 509 -22.86 29.81 38.18
N THR A 510 -23.74 29.33 37.31
CA THR A 510 -24.69 28.26 37.63
C THR A 510 -23.97 26.96 37.93
N ALA A 511 -24.58 26.08 38.74
CA ALA A 511 -24.02 24.78 39.12
C ALA A 511 -23.65 23.85 37.92
N THR A 512 -24.17 24.15 36.74
CA THR A 512 -23.89 23.42 35.49
C THR A 512 -22.49 23.66 34.94
N GLN A 513 -21.93 24.88 35.07
CA GLN A 513 -20.65 25.23 34.44
C GLN A 513 -19.44 24.47 35.03
N PRO A 514 -19.31 24.31 36.36
CA PRO A 514 -18.24 23.49 36.94
C PRO A 514 -18.30 22.02 36.48
N VAL A 515 -19.50 21.46 36.32
CA VAL A 515 -19.69 20.08 35.88
C VAL A 515 -19.19 19.88 34.44
N LEU A 516 -19.54 20.80 33.53
CA LEU A 516 -19.07 20.75 32.14
C LEU A 516 -17.53 20.84 32.06
N LEU A 517 -16.93 21.75 32.83
CA LEU A 517 -15.47 21.89 32.90
C LEU A 517 -14.79 20.60 33.41
N ILE A 518 -15.35 19.95 34.43
CA ILE A 518 -14.83 18.67 34.93
C ILE A 518 -14.90 17.59 33.85
N ILE A 519 -16.01 17.50 33.12
CA ILE A 519 -16.17 16.54 32.02
C ILE A 519 -15.11 16.79 30.93
N ASP A 520 -14.86 18.04 30.55
CA ASP A 520 -13.86 18.40 29.55
C ASP A 520 -12.44 18.03 29.98
N LEU A 521 -12.07 18.37 31.22
CA LEU A 521 -10.77 18.03 31.80
C LEU A 521 -10.58 16.51 31.88
N LEU A 522 -11.61 15.77 32.27
CA LEU A 522 -11.59 14.31 32.31
C LEU A 522 -11.44 13.72 30.91
N ASN A 523 -12.18 14.22 29.91
CA ASN A 523 -12.06 13.77 28.52
C ASN A 523 -10.66 13.99 27.96
N ILE A 524 -10.07 15.18 28.19
CA ILE A 524 -8.70 15.48 27.77
C ILE A 524 -7.70 14.55 28.43
N LEU A 525 -7.75 14.46 29.77
CA LEU A 525 -6.79 13.68 30.55
C LEU A 525 -6.89 12.19 30.22
N MET A 526 -8.11 11.64 30.17
CA MET A 526 -8.36 10.26 29.76
C MET A 526 -8.01 10.04 28.29
N GLY A 527 -8.12 11.06 27.45
CA GLY A 527 -7.61 11.09 26.09
C GLY A 527 -6.10 10.80 26.05
N TYR A 528 -5.29 11.55 26.79
CA TYR A 528 -3.84 11.34 26.82
C TYR A 528 -3.46 10.02 27.48
N VAL A 529 -4.09 9.70 28.62
CA VAL A 529 -3.80 8.47 29.38
C VAL A 529 -4.17 7.23 28.58
N SER A 530 -5.32 7.20 27.89
CA SER A 530 -5.70 6.04 27.08
C SER A 530 -4.78 5.83 25.88
N PHE A 531 -4.33 6.90 25.21
CA PHE A 531 -3.31 6.81 24.14
C PHE A 531 -1.99 6.25 24.69
N HIS A 532 -1.50 6.82 25.79
CA HIS A 532 -0.26 6.39 26.40
C HIS A 532 -0.33 4.96 26.95
N ALA A 533 -1.45 4.58 27.56
CA ALA A 533 -1.67 3.25 28.11
C ALA A 533 -1.74 2.18 27.03
N LEU A 534 -2.35 2.49 25.88
CA LEU A 534 -2.37 1.62 24.71
C LEU A 534 -0.96 1.46 24.12
N GLY A 535 -0.24 2.57 23.89
CA GLY A 535 1.11 2.51 23.32
C GLY A 535 2.12 1.78 24.22
N SER A 536 2.05 2.03 25.53
CA SER A 536 2.88 1.33 26.52
C SER A 536 2.64 -0.18 26.50
N ARG A 537 1.39 -0.61 26.27
CA ARG A 537 1.06 -2.04 26.14
C ARG A 537 1.48 -2.62 24.80
N ALA A 538 1.32 -1.86 23.72
CA ALA A 538 1.72 -2.26 22.37
C ALA A 538 3.23 -2.47 22.24
N LEU A 539 4.04 -1.69 22.97
CA LEU A 539 5.50 -1.82 23.02
C LEU A 539 5.98 -3.04 23.84
N LYS A 540 5.12 -3.79 24.55
CA LYS A 540 5.46 -5.02 25.29
C LYS A 540 6.75 -4.94 26.14
N ARG A 541 7.01 -3.77 26.77
CA ARG A 541 8.22 -3.43 27.59
C ARG A 541 9.46 -2.97 26.82
N GLU A 542 9.39 -2.82 25.50
CA GLU A 542 10.37 -2.03 24.75
C GLU A 542 10.40 -0.60 25.31
N LYS A 543 11.60 -0.09 25.60
CA LYS A 543 11.76 1.25 26.17
C LYS A 543 11.78 2.27 25.04
N MET A 544 10.81 3.19 25.05
CA MET A 544 10.85 4.38 24.19
C MET A 544 11.95 5.33 24.72
N PRO A 545 12.82 5.89 23.86
CA PRO A 545 13.93 6.73 24.31
C PRO A 545 13.46 8.12 24.76
N GLY A 546 12.92 8.22 25.98
CA GLY A 546 12.50 9.46 26.64
C GLY A 546 11.00 9.55 26.91
N LEU A 547 10.57 10.67 27.53
CA LEU A 547 9.17 10.89 27.92
C LEU A 547 8.29 11.17 26.70
N VAL A 548 7.10 10.56 26.68
CA VAL A 548 6.08 10.73 25.63
C VAL A 548 4.90 11.56 26.14
N LEU A 549 4.34 11.18 27.30
CA LEU A 549 3.12 11.76 27.87
C LEU A 549 3.10 13.31 27.91
N PRO A 550 4.16 14.03 28.32
CA PRO A 550 4.15 15.49 28.40
C PRO A 550 4.07 16.19 27.03
N TRP A 551 4.48 15.51 25.96
CA TRP A 551 4.53 16.09 24.61
C TRP A 551 3.27 15.83 23.78
N ILE A 552 2.37 14.96 24.26
CA ILE A 552 1.11 14.64 23.57
C ILE A 552 0.26 15.89 23.28
N PRO A 553 0.06 16.84 24.23
CA PRO A 553 -0.77 18.01 23.95
C PRO A 553 -0.24 18.85 22.78
N LEU A 554 1.07 19.10 22.75
CA LEU A 554 1.72 19.84 21.68
C LEU A 554 1.64 19.08 20.35
N TYR A 555 1.86 17.76 20.37
CA TYR A 555 1.74 16.92 19.18
C TYR A 555 0.33 16.94 18.60
N TRP A 556 -0.70 16.85 19.44
CA TRP A 556 -2.09 16.91 19.01
C TRP A 556 -2.47 18.29 18.46
N LEU A 557 -1.95 19.39 19.01
CA LEU A 557 -2.06 20.72 18.41
C LEU A 557 -1.46 20.78 17.00
N MET A 558 -0.30 20.14 16.79
CA MET A 558 0.29 20.04 15.45
C MET A 558 -0.57 19.21 14.49
N ILE A 559 -1.19 18.12 14.98
CA ILE A 559 -2.12 17.31 14.17
C ILE A 559 -3.35 18.15 13.83
N SER A 560 -3.85 18.96 14.76
CA SER A 560 -4.94 19.90 14.49
C SER A 560 -4.59 20.92 13.41
N ALA A 561 -3.39 21.50 13.45
CA ALA A 561 -2.92 22.39 12.38
C ALA A 561 -2.89 21.67 11.02
N ALA A 562 -2.44 20.41 10.99
CA ALA A 562 -2.48 19.58 9.80
C ALA A 562 -3.91 19.30 9.31
N ALA A 563 -4.87 19.10 10.21
CA ALA A 563 -6.28 18.83 9.93
C ALA A 563 -7.02 20.04 9.34
N TRP A 564 -6.79 21.24 9.89
CA TRP A 564 -7.37 22.47 9.34
C TRP A 564 -6.79 22.76 7.95
N ARG A 565 -5.47 22.55 7.78
CA ARG A 565 -4.81 22.64 6.48
C ARG A 565 -5.34 21.60 5.49
N SER A 566 -5.63 20.38 5.93
CA SER A 566 -6.17 19.32 5.07
C SER A 566 -7.60 19.62 4.62
N LEU A 567 -8.44 20.17 5.49
CA LEU A 567 -9.79 20.60 5.14
C LEU A 567 -9.78 21.69 4.07
N TRP A 568 -8.88 22.68 4.21
CA TRP A 568 -8.68 23.71 3.18
C TRP A 568 -8.16 23.13 1.86
N GLN A 569 -7.20 22.19 1.91
CA GLN A 569 -6.70 21.52 0.70
C GLN A 569 -7.75 20.63 0.04
N LEU A 570 -8.61 19.95 0.80
CA LEU A 570 -9.67 19.09 0.26
C LEU A 570 -10.60 19.89 -0.67
N HIS A 571 -10.90 21.12 -0.31
CA HIS A 571 -11.72 22.02 -1.12
C HIS A 571 -10.98 22.54 -2.35
N ASN A 572 -9.74 23.02 -2.20
CA ASN A 572 -9.02 23.74 -3.26
C ASN A 572 -8.16 22.84 -4.18
N ALA A 573 -7.65 21.74 -3.65
CA ALA A 573 -6.69 20.86 -4.31
C ALA A 573 -6.82 19.40 -3.80
N PRO A 574 -7.98 18.73 -4.02
CA PRO A 574 -8.27 17.42 -3.45
C PRO A 574 -7.23 16.36 -3.82
N PHE A 575 -6.74 16.40 -5.06
CA PHE A 575 -5.77 15.42 -5.60
C PHE A 575 -4.31 15.82 -5.43
N LEU A 576 -4.01 16.94 -4.75
CA LEU A 576 -2.64 17.38 -4.54
C LEU A 576 -1.87 16.35 -3.70
N TRP A 577 -0.82 15.78 -4.27
CA TRP A 577 0.10 14.89 -3.56
C TRP A 577 1.33 15.68 -3.07
N GLU A 578 1.36 16.02 -1.79
CA GLU A 578 2.54 16.65 -1.19
C GLU A 578 3.62 15.61 -0.92
N LYS A 579 4.59 15.51 -1.82
CA LYS A 579 5.70 14.57 -1.69
C LYS A 579 6.53 14.86 -0.43
N THR A 580 6.81 13.80 0.32
CA THR A 580 7.80 13.78 1.40
C THR A 580 9.11 13.20 0.86
N PRO A 581 10.25 13.90 1.02
CA PRO A 581 11.53 13.35 0.58
C PRO A 581 11.98 12.26 1.54
N HIS A 582 12.40 11.11 1.00
CA HIS A 582 13.05 10.07 1.78
C HIS A 582 14.56 10.27 1.77
N ARG A 583 15.21 9.85 2.84
CA ARG A 583 16.67 9.88 2.98
C ARG A 583 17.14 8.50 3.41
N PRO A 584 18.33 8.06 2.98
CA PRO A 584 18.92 6.84 3.49
C PRO A 584 19.01 6.86 5.01
N ALA A 585 18.82 5.70 5.65
CA ALA A 585 19.01 5.58 7.09
C ALA A 585 20.43 6.02 7.46
N LYS A 586 20.54 6.88 8.48
CA LYS A 586 21.84 7.26 9.06
C LYS A 586 22.50 6.11 9.80
N THR A 587 21.73 5.11 10.20
CA THR A 587 22.18 4.03 11.09
C THR A 587 21.96 2.69 10.42
N ARG A 588 23.03 1.90 10.24
CA ARG A 588 22.89 0.49 9.88
C ARG A 588 22.15 -0.19 11.02
N VAL A 589 20.86 -0.49 10.83
CA VAL A 589 20.14 -1.40 11.72
C VAL A 589 20.90 -2.72 11.69
N VAL A 590 21.60 -3.04 12.78
CA VAL A 590 22.17 -4.37 12.99
C VAL A 590 20.96 -5.28 13.15
N ALA A 591 20.66 -6.04 12.10
CA ALA A 591 19.65 -7.09 12.11
C ALA A 591 20.08 -8.16 13.12
N ASN A 592 19.72 -7.98 14.39
CA ASN A 592 19.83 -8.95 15.47
C ASN A 592 18.85 -8.54 16.57
N GLN A 593 17.55 -8.46 16.25
CA GLN A 593 16.45 -8.62 17.22
C GLN A 593 15.28 -9.32 16.55
#